data_AF-A0A916CHR3-F1
#
_entry.id   AF-A0A916CHR3-F1
#
_cell.length_a   1.000
_cell.length_b   1.000
_cell.length_c   1.000
_cell.angle_alpha   90.00
_cell.angle_beta   90.00
_cell.angle_gamma   90.00
#
_symmetry.space_group_name_H-M   'P 1'
#
loop_
_entity.id
_entity.type
_entity.pdbx_description
1 polymer ?
#
loop_
_entity_poly.entity_id
_entity_poly.type
_entity_poly.pdbx_seq_one_letter_code
_entity_poly.pdbx_strand_id
1 'polypeptide(L)'
;MPPAVIIPTFNESDNIPNLVGQIIALPIDARVIVVDDNSPDGTGALVDEISTREPRVFCVHRPAKLGLGTAHIAGMRRAFELNLDPICTMDADFSHNPRYLPDLLAGLSKFDVMIGSRYVPNGGMQGRDVKLRVISWGANLFARMTLGLKATDCTAGFRAYRRPVLESIDLDHVFSNGYSFL
;
A
#
# COMPACT_ATOMS: atom_id res chain seq x y z
N MET A 1 -9.91 -16.23 0.40
CA MET A 1 -8.52 -16.15 -0.07
C MET A 1 -7.74 -15.34 0.96
N PRO A 2 -6.42 -15.49 1.05
CA PRO A 2 -5.65 -14.70 1.99
C PRO A 2 -5.35 -13.29 1.45
N PRO A 3 -5.24 -12.28 2.31
CA PRO A 3 -4.97 -10.91 1.89
C PRO A 3 -3.52 -10.73 1.42
N ALA A 4 -3.33 -9.88 0.41
CA ALA A 4 -2.02 -9.39 0.00
C ALA A 4 -1.74 -8.02 0.64
N VAL A 5 -0.52 -7.78 1.08
CA VAL A 5 -0.05 -6.45 1.50
C VAL A 5 1.12 -6.07 0.60
N ILE A 6 0.87 -5.13 -0.30
CA ILE A 6 1.84 -4.62 -1.28
C ILE A 6 2.60 -3.45 -0.67
N ILE A 7 3.92 -3.55 -0.69
CA ILE A 7 4.84 -2.57 -0.10
C ILE A 7 5.89 -2.19 -1.14
N PRO A 8 5.72 -1.08 -1.87
CA PRO A 8 6.77 -0.53 -2.72
C PRO A 8 7.98 -0.07 -1.88
N THR A 9 9.19 -0.38 -2.33
CA THR A 9 10.43 -0.01 -1.64
C THR A 9 11.46 0.60 -2.56
N PHE A 10 12.19 1.59 -2.03
CA PHE A 10 13.43 2.10 -2.59
C PHE A 10 14.27 2.69 -1.45
N ASN A 11 15.37 2.03 -1.08
CA ASN A 11 16.19 2.35 0.10
C ASN A 11 15.44 2.24 1.44
N GLU A 12 14.91 1.05 1.75
CA GLU A 12 14.09 0.79 2.95
C GLU A 12 14.66 -0.36 3.80
N SER A 13 15.96 -0.65 3.68
CA SER A 13 16.63 -1.77 4.36
C SER A 13 16.48 -1.74 5.88
N ASP A 14 16.45 -0.55 6.48
CA ASP A 14 16.26 -0.37 7.93
C ASP A 14 14.84 -0.69 8.39
N ASN A 15 13.83 -0.43 7.55
CA ASN A 15 12.42 -0.53 7.91
C ASN A 15 11.83 -1.93 7.62
N ILE A 16 12.20 -2.50 6.48
CA ILE A 16 11.54 -3.68 5.92
C ILE A 16 11.53 -4.91 6.83
N PRO A 17 12.65 -5.30 7.49
CA PRO A 17 12.64 -6.46 8.37
C PRO A 17 11.63 -6.35 9.51
N ASN A 18 11.57 -5.17 10.13
CA ASN A 18 10.63 -4.90 11.22
C ASN A 18 9.19 -4.83 10.72
N LEU A 19 8.95 -4.10 9.62
CA LEU A 19 7.62 -3.94 9.05
C LEU A 19 7.01 -5.29 8.64
N VAL A 20 7.77 -6.10 7.92
CA VAL A 20 7.34 -7.46 7.53
C VAL A 20 7.04 -8.29 8.77
N GLY A 21 7.94 -8.30 9.76
CA GLY A 21 7.73 -9.02 11.02
C GLY A 21 6.43 -8.62 11.72
N GLN A 22 6.12 -7.33 11.79
CA GLN A 22 4.87 -6.84 12.38
C GLN A 22 3.63 -7.29 11.61
N ILE A 23 3.64 -7.23 10.27
CA ILE A 23 2.50 -7.66 9.46
C ILE A 23 2.26 -9.17 9.60
N ILE A 24 3.34 -9.95 9.56
CA ILE A 24 3.31 -11.41 9.66
C ILE A 24 2.78 -11.88 11.02
N ALA A 25 3.01 -11.10 12.09
CA ALA A 25 2.50 -11.36 13.42
C ALA A 25 1.01 -11.02 13.61
N LEU A 26 0.37 -10.32 12.65
CA LEU A 26 -1.05 -9.98 12.74
C LEU A 26 -1.95 -11.21 12.51
N PRO A 27 -3.12 -11.28 13.16
CA PRO A 27 -4.07 -12.38 13.03
C PRO A 27 -4.92 -12.27 11.75
N ILE A 28 -4.28 -12.01 10.60
CA ILE A 28 -4.95 -11.81 9.29
C ILE A 28 -4.46 -12.79 8.21
N ASP A 29 -3.47 -13.63 8.53
CA ASP A 29 -2.83 -14.56 7.59
C ASP A 29 -2.46 -13.87 6.26
N ALA A 30 -1.77 -12.73 6.34
CA ALA A 30 -1.42 -11.94 5.16
C ALA A 30 -0.20 -12.50 4.41
N ARG A 31 -0.18 -12.26 3.10
CA ARG A 31 0.99 -12.45 2.24
C ARG A 31 1.58 -11.08 1.94
N VAL A 32 2.86 -10.90 2.24
CA VAL A 32 3.55 -9.62 2.05
C VAL A 32 4.27 -9.66 0.71
N ILE A 33 3.97 -8.70 -0.16
CA ILE A 33 4.61 -8.54 -1.46
C ILE A 33 5.40 -7.24 -1.42
N VAL A 34 6.70 -7.36 -1.23
CA VAL A 34 7.62 -6.23 -1.33
C VAL A 34 7.98 -6.04 -2.80
N VAL A 35 7.88 -4.81 -3.30
CA VAL A 35 8.20 -4.46 -4.68
C VAL A 35 9.41 -3.55 -4.65
N ASP A 36 10.60 -4.09 -4.95
CA ASP A 36 11.86 -3.39 -4.80
C ASP A 36 12.36 -2.81 -6.13
N ASP A 37 12.60 -1.50 -6.14
CA ASP A 37 13.04 -0.71 -7.29
C ASP A 37 14.57 -0.71 -7.45
N ASN A 38 15.20 -1.89 -7.34
CA ASN A 38 16.65 -2.10 -7.36
C ASN A 38 17.37 -1.24 -6.31
N SER A 39 17.00 -1.44 -5.04
CA SER A 39 17.53 -0.62 -3.95
C SER A 39 19.04 -0.86 -3.75
N PRO A 40 19.89 0.18 -3.87
CA PRO A 40 21.34 0.04 -3.68
C PRO A 40 21.75 -0.29 -2.24
N ASP A 41 20.86 -0.10 -1.27
CA ASP A 41 21.10 -0.42 0.14
C ASP A 41 20.90 -1.91 0.47
N GLY A 42 20.51 -2.74 -0.50
CA GLY A 42 20.27 -4.16 -0.31
C GLY A 42 18.88 -4.53 0.18
N THR A 43 17.91 -3.61 0.15
CA THR A 43 16.51 -3.89 0.56
C THR A 43 15.96 -5.17 -0.09
N GLY A 44 16.04 -5.31 -1.42
CA GLY A 44 15.55 -6.51 -2.11
C GLY A 44 16.23 -7.80 -1.65
N ALA A 45 17.54 -7.78 -1.40
CA ALA A 45 18.29 -8.95 -0.94
C ALA A 45 17.88 -9.37 0.49
N LEU A 46 17.58 -8.40 1.37
CA LEU A 46 17.04 -8.68 2.70
C LEU A 46 15.67 -9.37 2.63
N VAL A 47 14.80 -8.92 1.71
CA VAL A 47 13.49 -9.54 1.50
C VAL A 47 13.65 -10.99 1.00
N ASP A 48 14.60 -11.24 0.10
CA ASP A 48 14.88 -12.58 -0.38
C ASP A 48 15.32 -13.50 0.77
N GLU A 49 16.21 -13.03 1.66
CA GLU A 49 16.60 -13.79 2.85
C GLU A 49 15.39 -14.11 3.75
N ILE A 50 14.54 -13.11 4.02
CA ILE A 50 13.31 -13.30 4.80
C ILE A 50 12.41 -14.35 4.14
N SER A 51 12.26 -14.30 2.81
CA SER A 51 11.40 -15.21 2.04
C SER A 51 11.87 -16.67 2.12
N THR A 52 13.15 -16.93 2.39
CA THR A 52 13.64 -18.30 2.62
C THR A 52 13.13 -18.93 3.92
N ARG A 53 12.75 -18.10 4.91
CA ARG A 53 12.30 -18.52 6.25
C ARG A 53 10.81 -18.31 6.47
N GLU A 54 10.20 -17.37 5.75
CA GLU A 54 8.78 -17.04 5.83
C GLU A 54 8.13 -17.14 4.44
N PRO A 55 7.43 -18.26 4.13
CA PRO A 55 6.85 -18.50 2.80
C PRO A 55 5.68 -17.58 2.45
N ARG A 56 5.20 -16.74 3.39
CA ARG A 56 4.20 -15.71 3.14
C ARG A 56 4.80 -14.41 2.57
N VAL A 57 6.13 -14.29 2.50
CA VAL A 57 6.83 -13.09 2.00
C VAL A 57 7.33 -13.34 0.58
N PHE A 58 7.15 -12.35 -0.28
CA PHE A 58 7.56 -12.37 -1.68
C PHE A 58 8.28 -11.07 -2.02
N CYS A 59 9.34 -11.17 -2.83
CA CYS A 59 10.01 -10.02 -3.44
C CYS A 59 9.69 -9.95 -4.93
N VAL A 60 9.33 -8.76 -5.42
CA VAL A 60 9.24 -8.42 -6.84
C VAL A 60 10.38 -7.46 -7.15
N HIS A 61 11.44 -7.98 -7.74
CA HIS A 61 12.59 -7.18 -8.15
C HIS A 61 12.31 -6.46 -9.47
N ARG A 62 12.49 -5.14 -9.47
CA ARG A 62 12.36 -4.28 -10.66
C ARG A 62 13.73 -3.74 -11.03
N PRO A 63 14.02 -3.48 -12.32
CA PRO A 63 15.38 -3.19 -12.78
C PRO A 63 15.91 -1.82 -12.34
N ALA A 64 15.03 -0.88 -11.97
CA ALA A 64 15.37 0.48 -11.58
C ALA A 64 14.21 1.13 -10.83
N LYS A 65 14.43 2.37 -10.37
CA LYS A 65 13.38 3.26 -9.88
C LYS A 65 12.45 3.71 -11.00
N LEU A 66 11.36 2.97 -11.19
CA LEU A 66 10.42 3.13 -12.30
C LEU A 66 9.14 3.88 -11.89
N GLY A 67 9.02 4.25 -10.62
CA GLY A 67 7.91 5.07 -10.09
C GLY A 67 6.98 4.30 -9.16
N LEU A 68 6.32 5.04 -8.26
CA LEU A 68 5.48 4.48 -7.20
C LEU A 68 4.25 3.76 -7.76
N GLY A 69 3.56 4.38 -8.73
CA GLY A 69 2.36 3.80 -9.31
C GLY A 69 2.63 2.49 -10.05
N THR A 70 3.74 2.45 -10.80
CA THR A 70 4.16 1.25 -11.52
C THR A 70 4.64 0.14 -10.57
N ALA A 71 5.15 0.49 -9.38
CA ALA A 71 5.47 -0.46 -8.31
C ALA A 71 4.20 -1.10 -7.73
N HIS A 72 3.18 -0.28 -7.44
CA HIS A 72 1.88 -0.80 -6.99
C HIS A 72 1.25 -1.73 -8.03
N ILE A 73 1.27 -1.37 -9.32
CA ILE A 73 0.76 -2.22 -10.41
C ILE A 73 1.51 -3.56 -10.44
N ALA A 74 2.84 -3.55 -10.33
CA ALA A 74 3.64 -4.78 -10.30
C ALA A 74 3.25 -5.66 -9.10
N GLY A 75 3.05 -5.07 -7.92
CA GLY A 75 2.57 -5.77 -6.73
C GLY A 75 1.15 -6.34 -6.89
N MET A 76 0.24 -5.58 -7.53
CA MET A 76 -1.13 -6.02 -7.80
C MET A 76 -1.14 -7.22 -8.74
N ARG A 77 -0.33 -7.18 -9.82
CA ARG A 77 -0.16 -8.31 -10.74
C ARG A 77 0.37 -9.53 -10.02
N ARG A 78 1.37 -9.36 -9.15
CA ARG A 78 1.90 -10.46 -8.35
C ARG A 78 0.84 -11.05 -7.41
N ALA A 79 -0.01 -10.21 -6.82
CA ALA A 79 -1.13 -10.67 -6.01
C ALA A 79 -2.16 -11.48 -6.82
N PHE A 80 -2.44 -11.06 -8.06
CA PHE A 80 -3.33 -11.79 -8.96
C PHE A 80 -2.78 -13.17 -9.34
N GLU A 81 -1.50 -13.25 -9.70
CA GLU A 81 -0.80 -14.52 -10.00
C GLU A 81 -0.87 -15.51 -8.84
N LEU A 82 -0.74 -15.00 -7.61
CA LEU A 82 -0.78 -15.79 -6.38
C LEU A 82 -2.21 -16.10 -5.88
N ASN A 83 -3.24 -15.68 -6.61
CA ASN A 83 -4.65 -15.82 -6.24
C ASN A 83 -5.00 -15.26 -4.85
N LEU A 84 -4.49 -14.07 -4.56
CA LEU A 84 -4.72 -13.36 -3.30
C LEU A 84 -5.90 -12.40 -3.41
N ASP A 85 -6.65 -12.28 -2.33
CA ASP A 85 -7.79 -11.37 -2.18
C ASP A 85 -8.16 -11.29 -0.69
N PRO A 86 -8.34 -10.10 -0.11
CA PRO A 86 -8.22 -8.77 -0.72
C PRO A 86 -6.79 -8.26 -0.89
N ILE A 87 -6.63 -7.13 -1.58
CA ILE A 87 -5.33 -6.49 -1.85
C ILE A 87 -5.22 -5.19 -1.07
N CYS A 88 -4.20 -5.09 -0.22
CA CYS A 88 -3.84 -3.89 0.52
C CYS A 88 -2.58 -3.24 -0.05
N THR A 89 -2.53 -1.91 -0.04
CA THR A 89 -1.35 -1.11 -0.37
C THR A 89 -0.88 -0.38 0.88
N MET A 90 0.43 -0.32 1.11
CA MET A 90 1.01 0.32 2.29
C MET A 90 2.47 0.75 2.05
N ASP A 91 2.85 1.94 2.49
CA ASP A 91 4.23 2.44 2.47
C ASP A 91 5.15 1.70 3.48
N ALA A 92 6.45 1.69 3.19
CA ALA A 92 7.46 0.97 3.97
C ALA A 92 7.96 1.72 5.22
N ASP A 93 7.75 3.04 5.30
CA ASP A 93 8.38 3.96 6.28
C ASP A 93 7.62 4.12 7.61
N PHE A 94 6.67 3.23 7.91
CA PHE A 94 5.76 3.32 9.05
C PHE A 94 4.87 4.58 9.12
N SER A 95 4.78 5.38 8.04
CA SER A 95 3.73 6.40 7.92
C SER A 95 2.33 5.79 8.01
N HIS A 96 2.22 4.52 7.60
CA HIS A 96 1.09 3.64 7.80
C HIS A 96 1.41 2.59 8.86
N ASN A 97 0.65 2.56 9.94
CA ASN A 97 0.89 1.60 11.00
C ASN A 97 0.20 0.25 10.68
N PRO A 98 0.94 -0.87 10.59
CA PRO A 98 0.38 -2.16 10.20
C PRO A 98 -0.71 -2.67 11.14
N ARG A 99 -0.78 -2.20 12.40
CA ARG A 99 -1.84 -2.58 13.35
C ARG A 99 -3.25 -2.31 12.87
N TYR A 100 -3.42 -1.42 11.90
CA TYR A 100 -4.72 -1.04 11.33
C TYR A 100 -5.13 -1.93 10.16
N LEU A 101 -4.26 -2.79 9.64
CA LEU A 101 -4.59 -3.74 8.57
C LEU A 101 -5.82 -4.60 8.90
N PRO A 102 -5.98 -5.17 10.12
CA PRO A 102 -7.16 -5.96 10.46
C PRO A 102 -8.47 -5.18 10.32
N ASP A 103 -8.52 -3.93 10.80
CA ASP A 103 -9.71 -3.08 10.71
C ASP A 103 -10.02 -2.69 9.27
N LEU A 104 -8.98 -2.37 8.49
CA LEU A 104 -9.10 -2.03 7.07
C LEU A 104 -9.67 -3.20 6.26
N LEU A 105 -9.17 -4.42 6.54
CA LEU A 105 -9.64 -5.65 5.94
C LEU A 105 -11.07 -6.00 6.37
N ALA A 106 -11.41 -5.82 7.65
CA ALA A 106 -12.75 -6.10 8.17
C ALA A 106 -13.82 -5.23 7.50
N GLY A 107 -13.50 -3.98 7.16
CA GLY A 107 -14.38 -3.08 6.43
C GLY A 107 -14.79 -3.59 5.04
N LEU A 108 -13.97 -4.43 4.41
CA LEU A 108 -14.27 -5.02 3.10
C LEU A 108 -15.42 -6.04 3.14
N SER A 109 -15.92 -6.40 4.31
CA SER A 109 -17.18 -7.15 4.44
C SER A 109 -18.39 -6.35 3.96
N LYS A 110 -18.34 -5.01 3.99
CA LYS A 110 -19.44 -4.11 3.65
C LYS A 110 -19.18 -3.23 2.43
N PHE A 111 -17.92 -2.97 2.14
CA PHE A 111 -17.49 -2.07 1.07
C PHE A 111 -16.48 -2.76 0.16
N ASP A 112 -16.37 -2.30 -1.08
CA ASP A 112 -15.41 -2.88 -2.03
C ASP A 112 -14.01 -2.24 -1.93
N VAL A 113 -13.94 -1.05 -1.33
CA VAL A 113 -12.70 -0.29 -1.08
C VAL A 113 -12.73 0.31 0.32
N MET A 114 -11.62 0.20 1.04
CA MET A 114 -11.40 0.80 2.36
C MET A 114 -10.14 1.67 2.31
N ILE A 115 -10.18 2.83 2.98
CA ILE A 115 -9.09 3.80 3.01
C ILE A 115 -8.69 4.08 4.47
N GLY A 116 -7.41 3.91 4.79
CA GLY A 116 -6.80 4.36 6.04
C GLY A 116 -6.72 5.87 6.07
N SER A 117 -7.77 6.52 6.56
CA SER A 117 -7.93 7.98 6.48
C SER A 117 -7.29 8.72 7.66
N ARG A 118 -6.66 9.86 7.34
CA ARG A 118 -6.14 10.81 8.33
C ARG A 118 -7.22 11.76 8.87
N TYR A 119 -8.38 11.81 8.22
CA TYR A 119 -9.44 12.81 8.44
C TYR A 119 -10.72 12.21 9.06
N VAL A 120 -10.66 10.97 9.56
CA VAL A 120 -11.75 10.34 10.32
C VAL A 120 -11.58 10.57 11.83
N PRO A 121 -12.62 10.39 12.66
CA PRO A 121 -12.47 10.39 14.11
C PRO A 121 -11.37 9.43 14.55
N ASN A 122 -10.49 9.88 15.46
CA ASN A 122 -9.27 9.17 15.90
C ASN A 122 -8.21 8.93 14.80
N GLY A 123 -8.40 9.49 13.61
CA GLY A 123 -7.36 9.62 12.59
C GLY A 123 -6.43 10.79 12.89
N GLY A 124 -5.28 10.83 12.22
CA GLY A 124 -4.37 11.96 12.36
C GLY A 124 -3.08 11.80 11.56
N MET A 125 -2.28 12.88 11.58
CA MET A 125 -0.92 12.93 11.05
C MET A 125 0.00 13.44 12.15
N GLN A 126 1.06 12.70 12.45
CA GLN A 126 2.11 13.16 13.36
C GLN A 126 3.25 13.82 12.57
N GLY A 127 3.98 14.74 13.21
CA GLY A 127 5.21 15.32 12.66
C GLY A 127 5.07 16.22 11.43
N ARG A 128 3.85 16.47 10.91
CA ARG A 128 3.65 17.32 9.72
C ARG A 128 3.46 18.79 10.06
N ASP A 129 4.12 19.67 9.30
CA ASP A 129 3.88 21.12 9.30
C ASP A 129 2.39 21.42 9.06
N VAL A 130 1.83 22.36 9.82
CA VAL A 130 0.47 22.87 9.65
C VAL A 130 0.21 23.30 8.20
N LYS A 131 1.18 23.92 7.52
CA LYS A 131 1.06 24.31 6.11
C LYS A 131 0.80 23.11 5.20
N LEU A 132 1.56 22.02 5.38
CA LEU A 132 1.38 20.78 4.61
C LEU A 132 0.04 20.12 4.92
N ARG A 133 -0.47 20.23 6.15
CA ARG A 133 -1.81 19.75 6.50
C ARG A 133 -2.90 20.52 5.77
N VAL A 134 -2.79 21.86 5.69
CA VAL A 134 -3.73 22.72 4.97
C VAL A 134 -3.71 22.42 3.48
N ILE A 135 -2.52 22.28 2.88
CA ILE A 135 -2.38 21.90 1.46
C ILE A 135 -3.02 20.53 1.20
N SER A 136 -2.73 19.54 2.05
CA SER A 136 -3.31 18.19 1.94
C SER A 136 -4.83 18.23 2.06
N TRP A 137 -5.37 19.00 2.99
CA TRP A 137 -6.82 19.17 3.15
C TRP A 137 -7.46 19.86 1.94
N GLY A 138 -6.84 20.93 1.42
CA GLY A 138 -7.31 21.65 0.24
C GLY A 138 -7.32 20.79 -1.02
N ALA A 139 -6.27 19.99 -1.23
CA ALA A 139 -6.21 19.03 -2.34
C ALA A 139 -7.34 17.99 -2.27
N ASN A 140 -7.60 17.46 -1.06
CA ASN A 140 -8.72 16.53 -0.83
C ASN A 140 -10.08 17.19 -1.08
N LEU A 141 -10.28 18.42 -0.60
CA LEU A 141 -11.52 19.16 -0.84
C LEU A 141 -11.72 19.41 -2.34
N PHE A 142 -10.68 19.82 -3.06
CA PHE A 142 -10.73 20.02 -4.49
C PHE A 142 -11.13 18.74 -5.22
N ALA A 143 -10.46 17.61 -4.98
CA ALA A 143 -10.77 16.32 -5.58
C ALA A 143 -12.22 15.87 -5.30
N ARG A 144 -12.70 16.07 -4.07
CA ARG A 144 -14.08 15.72 -3.70
C ARG A 144 -15.12 16.54 -4.45
N MET A 145 -14.89 17.84 -4.61
CA MET A 145 -15.82 18.72 -5.30
C MET A 145 -15.82 18.49 -6.81
N THR A 146 -14.65 18.28 -7.42
CA THR A 146 -14.53 18.13 -8.87
C THR A 146 -14.95 16.75 -9.36
N LEU A 147 -14.68 15.69 -8.58
CA LEU A 147 -14.95 14.31 -8.97
C LEU A 147 -16.18 13.71 -8.27
N GLY A 148 -16.87 14.47 -7.41
CA GLY A 148 -18.05 14.00 -6.68
C GLY A 148 -17.74 12.90 -5.64
N LEU A 149 -16.51 12.83 -5.14
CA LEU A 149 -16.07 11.78 -4.23
C LEU A 149 -16.59 11.99 -2.81
N LYS A 150 -17.07 10.90 -2.19
CA LYS A 150 -17.50 10.88 -0.80
C LYS A 150 -16.34 10.66 0.19
N ALA A 151 -15.26 10.02 -0.25
CA ALA A 151 -14.07 9.78 0.55
C ALA A 151 -13.43 11.10 0.99
N THR A 152 -13.02 11.19 2.26
CA THR A 152 -12.40 12.40 2.83
C THR A 152 -10.89 12.45 2.65
N ASP A 153 -10.27 11.30 2.36
CA ASP A 153 -8.83 11.16 2.18
C ASP A 153 -8.50 10.45 0.86
N CYS A 154 -8.62 11.19 -0.23
CA CYS A 154 -8.34 10.78 -1.60
C CYS A 154 -6.84 10.63 -1.89
N THR A 155 -5.93 11.03 -0.98
CA THR A 155 -4.48 11.00 -1.22
C THR A 155 -3.74 10.03 -0.30
N ALA A 156 -4.46 9.24 0.50
CA ALA A 156 -3.88 8.18 1.32
C ALA A 156 -3.52 6.96 0.48
N GLY A 157 -2.27 6.49 0.60
CA GLY A 157 -1.79 5.26 -0.05
C GLY A 157 -2.10 3.98 0.72
N PHE A 158 -2.56 4.10 1.97
CA PHE A 158 -3.00 2.97 2.78
C PHE A 158 -4.45 2.61 2.49
N ARG A 159 -4.63 1.59 1.65
CA ARG A 159 -5.95 1.19 1.15
C ARG A 159 -6.07 -0.31 1.07
N ALA A 160 -7.30 -0.81 1.13
CA ALA A 160 -7.63 -2.19 0.86
C ALA A 160 -8.72 -2.24 -0.22
N TYR A 161 -8.57 -3.18 -1.14
CA TYR A 161 -9.45 -3.36 -2.28
C TYR A 161 -9.88 -4.81 -2.33
N ARG A 162 -11.14 -5.06 -2.65
CA ARG A 162 -11.54 -6.36 -3.18
C ARG A 162 -10.90 -6.55 -4.55
N ARG A 163 -10.34 -7.74 -4.79
CA ARG A 163 -9.68 -8.06 -6.07
C ARG A 163 -10.54 -7.74 -7.31
N PRO A 164 -11.86 -8.06 -7.35
CA PRO A 164 -12.71 -7.73 -8.50
C PRO A 164 -12.76 -6.23 -8.86
N VAL A 165 -12.56 -5.33 -7.88
CA VAL A 165 -12.49 -3.88 -8.16
C VAL A 165 -11.24 -3.57 -8.97
N LEU A 166 -10.09 -4.11 -8.56
CA LEU A 166 -8.83 -3.87 -9.26
C LEU A 166 -8.80 -4.56 -10.63
N GLU A 167 -9.42 -5.74 -10.76
CA GLU A 167 -9.56 -6.43 -12.06
C GLU A 167 -10.48 -5.70 -13.04
N SER A 168 -11.41 -4.87 -12.54
CA SER A 168 -12.27 -4.04 -13.39
C SER A 168 -11.55 -2.82 -14.00
N ILE A 169 -10.32 -2.54 -13.56
CA ILE A 169 -9.52 -1.42 -14.01
C ILE A 169 -8.47 -1.92 -15.00
N ASP A 170 -8.35 -1.24 -16.14
CA ASP A 170 -7.25 -1.45 -17.07
C ASP A 170 -5.95 -0.85 -16.50
N LEU A 171 -5.19 -1.67 -15.78
CA LEU A 171 -3.94 -1.26 -15.14
C LEU A 171 -2.86 -0.84 -16.16
N ASP A 172 -2.95 -1.30 -17.41
CA ASP A 172 -2.00 -0.92 -18.48
C ASP A 172 -2.24 0.50 -19.00
N HIS A 173 -3.45 1.02 -18.84
CA HIS A 173 -3.82 2.38 -19.26
C HIS A 173 -3.68 3.42 -18.14
N VAL A 174 -3.17 3.05 -16.97
CA VAL A 174 -2.88 4.00 -15.89
C VAL A 174 -1.61 4.79 -16.23
N PHE A 175 -1.77 6.06 -16.56
CA PHE A 175 -0.67 6.98 -16.91
C PHE A 175 0.00 7.67 -15.71
N SER A 176 -0.54 7.46 -14.51
CA SER A 176 -0.10 8.14 -13.29
C SER A 176 1.05 7.36 -12.62
N ASN A 177 2.27 7.88 -12.67
CA ASN A 177 3.47 7.15 -12.22
C ASN A 177 3.99 7.57 -10.83
N GLY A 178 3.52 8.71 -10.30
CA GLY A 178 3.98 9.29 -9.04
C GLY A 178 2.92 9.25 -7.93
N TYR A 179 2.95 10.23 -7.02
CA TYR A 179 1.98 10.36 -5.92
C TYR A 179 0.52 10.49 -6.38
N SER A 180 0.28 10.97 -7.60
CA SER A 180 -1.05 11.03 -8.19
C SER A 180 -1.65 9.65 -8.54
N PHE A 181 -0.89 8.56 -8.37
CA PHE A 181 -1.42 7.21 -8.52
C PHE A 181 -2.30 6.82 -7.34
N LEU A 182 -1.95 7.30 -6.13
CA LEU A 182 -2.67 7.01 -4.90
C LEU A 182 -4.06 7.64 -4.95
#